data_AF-A0A8H6J8B8-F1
#
_entry.id   AF-A0A8H6J8B8-F1
#
_cell.length_a   1.000
_cell.length_b   1.000
_cell.length_c   1.000
_cell.angle_alpha   90.00
_cell.angle_beta   90.00
_cell.angle_gamma   90.00
#
_symmetry.space_group_name_H-M   'P 1'
#
loop_
_entity.id
_entity.type
_entity.pdbx_description
1 polymer ?
#
loop_
_entity_poly.entity_id
_entity_poly.type
_entity_poly.pdbx_seq_one_letter_code
_entity_poly.pdbx_strand_id
1 'polypeptide(L)'
;MALSSPHPHPPPPPPPSGPTTPHSLTDKQRQRLEALQLYLNEPEPVLICRPCGYALKPFGVRISRHLAEKHDVPKPQRRGLSALVKSLGLGDPNDVAPRPDGLPPHEALAVTRGHACRHCGYRTASDDLVCRHLSKAHGIKDSRKRDGWQRDHIHSGVLLQSWSQNGARGYWIAQSATPVSTTTPPRETGTPGMDGASAAQRALLAAAHDAERAQLASGVRATATATATATGPVDVAFQTGWMRRTGWDL
;
A
#
# COMPACT_ATOMS: atom_id res chain seq x y z
N MET A 1 35.16 60.91 -59.09
CA MET A 1 35.26 60.05 -57.89
C MET A 1 33.88 60.00 -57.26
N ALA A 2 33.11 58.93 -57.53
CA ALA A 2 31.73 58.81 -57.08
C ALA A 2 31.69 58.07 -55.73
N LEU A 3 31.03 58.69 -54.75
CA LEU A 3 30.84 58.17 -53.39
C LEU A 3 29.69 57.15 -53.40
N SER A 4 29.98 55.90 -53.03
CA SER A 4 28.98 54.86 -52.83
C SER A 4 28.41 54.95 -51.42
N SER A 5 27.09 55.17 -51.32
CA SER A 5 26.35 55.06 -50.06
C SER A 5 26.22 53.61 -49.59
N PRO A 6 26.33 53.33 -48.27
CA PRO A 6 26.17 51.98 -47.75
C PRO A 6 24.70 51.59 -47.60
N HIS A 7 24.39 50.35 -47.99
CA HIS A 7 23.09 49.70 -47.85
C HIS A 7 22.75 49.45 -46.35
N PRO A 8 21.49 49.61 -45.92
CA PRO A 8 21.10 49.27 -44.55
C PRO A 8 21.05 47.75 -44.36
N HIS A 9 21.68 47.28 -43.28
CA HIS A 9 21.63 45.89 -42.84
C HIS A 9 20.23 45.51 -42.32
N PRO A 10 19.73 44.30 -42.59
CA PRO A 10 18.46 43.84 -42.04
C PRO A 10 18.55 43.65 -40.51
N PRO A 11 17.44 43.87 -39.78
CA PRO A 11 17.40 43.69 -38.33
C PRO A 11 17.62 42.21 -37.96
N PRO A 12 18.26 41.94 -36.81
CA PRO A 12 18.49 40.58 -36.35
C PRO A 12 17.15 39.86 -36.07
N PRO A 13 17.09 38.54 -36.30
CA PRO A 13 15.90 37.76 -36.00
C PRO A 13 15.56 37.84 -34.51
N PRO A 14 14.27 37.77 -34.15
CA PRO A 14 13.86 37.76 -32.75
C PRO A 14 14.50 36.57 -32.01
N PRO A 15 14.83 36.72 -30.72
CA PRO A 15 15.43 35.64 -29.95
C PRO A 15 14.47 34.44 -29.93
N PRO A 16 15.01 33.20 -29.95
CA PRO A 16 14.18 32.02 -29.83
C PRO A 16 13.41 32.10 -28.51
N SER A 17 12.08 31.94 -28.59
CA SER A 17 11.23 31.71 -27.44
C SER A 17 11.88 30.63 -26.57
N GLY A 18 12.11 30.94 -25.29
CA GLY A 18 12.83 30.08 -24.36
C GLY A 18 12.26 28.65 -24.30
N PRO A 19 13.05 27.68 -23.80
CA PRO A 19 12.63 26.29 -23.72
C PRO A 19 11.33 26.20 -22.91
N THR A 20 10.26 25.77 -23.56
CA THR A 20 8.99 25.49 -22.92
C THR A 20 9.23 24.28 -22.02
N THR A 21 9.28 24.49 -20.70
CA THR A 21 9.34 23.38 -19.74
C THR A 21 8.13 22.46 -19.99
N PRO A 22 8.32 21.16 -20.31
CA PRO A 22 7.24 20.30 -20.81
C PRO A 22 6.14 19.93 -19.80
N HIS A 23 6.09 20.53 -18.61
CA HIS A 23 5.28 20.02 -17.48
C HIS A 23 4.46 21.10 -16.75
N SER A 24 4.44 22.34 -17.25
CA SER A 24 3.76 23.44 -16.57
C SER A 24 2.26 23.47 -16.92
N LEU A 25 1.43 22.83 -16.07
CA LEU A 25 -0.03 22.99 -16.12
C LEU A 25 -0.42 24.43 -15.78
N THR A 26 -1.33 25.02 -16.56
CA THR A 26 -2.04 26.23 -16.17
C THR A 26 -2.97 25.95 -14.99
N ASP A 27 -3.30 26.97 -14.19
CA ASP A 27 -4.22 26.82 -13.05
C ASP A 27 -5.58 26.24 -13.46
N LYS A 28 -6.09 26.67 -14.62
CA LYS A 28 -7.33 26.12 -15.20
C LYS A 28 -7.24 24.63 -15.48
N GLN A 29 -6.10 24.17 -16.00
CA GLN A 29 -5.89 22.74 -16.27
C GLN A 29 -5.72 21.96 -14.96
N ARG A 30 -5.03 22.51 -13.96
CA ARG A 30 -4.89 21.90 -12.63
C ARG A 30 -6.26 21.74 -11.95
N GLN A 31 -7.03 22.82 -11.87
CA GLN A 31 -8.38 22.81 -11.29
C GLN A 31 -9.30 21.81 -12.01
N ARG A 32 -9.13 21.68 -13.33
CA ARG A 32 -9.86 20.70 -14.11
C ARG A 32 -9.48 19.25 -13.76
N LEU A 33 -8.20 18.95 -13.57
CA LEU A 33 -7.76 17.62 -13.13
C LEU A 33 -8.28 17.31 -11.72
N GLU A 34 -8.20 18.28 -10.81
CA GLU A 34 -8.72 18.16 -9.44
C GLU A 34 -10.22 17.90 -9.40
N ALA A 35 -11.01 18.60 -10.24
CA ALA A 35 -12.45 18.36 -10.38
C ALA A 35 -12.78 16.93 -10.83
N LEU A 36 -11.86 16.27 -11.54
CA LEU A 36 -11.96 14.87 -11.97
C LEU A 36 -11.29 13.90 -11.01
N GLN A 37 -10.83 14.36 -9.85
CA GLN A 37 -10.07 13.59 -8.85
C GLN A 37 -8.79 12.96 -9.43
N LEU A 38 -8.19 13.65 -10.39
CA LEU A 38 -6.90 13.31 -10.98
C LEU A 38 -5.81 14.19 -10.38
N TYR A 39 -4.70 13.57 -10.01
CA TYR A 39 -3.54 14.23 -9.42
C TYR A 39 -2.33 14.02 -10.31
N LEU A 40 -1.72 15.09 -10.79
CA LEU A 40 -0.42 15.02 -11.44
C LEU A 40 0.65 15.06 -10.34
N ASN A 41 1.40 13.97 -10.20
CA ASN A 41 2.52 13.90 -9.27
C ASN A 41 3.77 14.60 -9.85
N GLU A 42 4.53 15.22 -8.97
CA GLU A 42 5.87 15.77 -9.22
C GLU A 42 6.76 15.36 -8.03
N PRO A 43 8.02 14.93 -8.24
CA PRO A 43 8.79 15.04 -9.47
C PRO A 43 8.57 13.89 -10.47
N GLU A 44 7.98 12.76 -10.09
CA GLU A 44 7.72 11.66 -11.03
C GLU A 44 6.43 11.92 -11.82
N PRO A 45 6.50 12.22 -13.13
CA PRO A 45 5.37 12.74 -13.89
C PRO A 45 4.36 11.64 -14.23
N VAL A 46 3.53 11.28 -13.25
CA VAL A 46 2.45 10.30 -13.36
C VAL A 46 1.11 10.91 -13.01
N LEU A 47 0.07 10.47 -13.71
CA LEU A 47 -1.31 10.90 -13.45
C LEU A 47 -2.02 9.88 -12.58
N ILE A 48 -2.31 10.24 -11.33
CA ILE A 48 -2.91 9.37 -10.32
C ILE A 48 -4.41 9.61 -10.25
N CYS A 49 -5.17 8.51 -10.24
CA CYS A 49 -6.59 8.55 -9.93
C CYS A 49 -6.77 8.43 -8.41
N ARG A 50 -7.12 9.52 -7.72
CA ARG A 50 -7.22 9.53 -6.25
C ARG A 50 -8.21 8.51 -5.69
N PRO A 51 -9.42 8.32 -6.25
CA PRO A 51 -10.37 7.34 -5.72
C PRO A 51 -9.87 5.89 -5.87
N CYS A 52 -9.06 5.63 -6.89
CA CYS A 52 -8.49 4.31 -7.15
C CYS A 52 -7.16 4.08 -6.41
N GLY A 53 -6.42 5.14 -6.11
CA GLY A 53 -5.13 5.08 -5.42
C GLY A 53 -3.98 4.52 -6.27
N TYR A 54 -4.03 4.65 -7.60
CA TYR A 54 -2.93 4.24 -8.49
C TYR A 54 -2.82 5.15 -9.72
N ALA A 55 -1.64 5.15 -10.34
CA ALA A 55 -1.34 5.89 -11.55
C ALA A 55 -1.99 5.25 -12.79
N LEU A 56 -2.61 6.10 -13.61
CA LEU A 56 -3.23 5.72 -14.87
C LEU A 56 -2.22 5.83 -16.00
N LYS A 57 -2.27 4.88 -16.93
CA LYS A 57 -1.49 4.98 -18.16
C LYS A 57 -1.98 6.17 -19.00
N PRO A 58 -1.10 7.09 -19.43
CA PRO A 58 -1.48 8.33 -20.13
C PRO A 58 -1.96 8.12 -21.58
N PHE A 59 -1.97 6.88 -22.06
CA PHE A 59 -2.29 6.56 -23.45
C PHE A 59 -3.80 6.68 -23.77
N GLY A 60 -4.17 7.81 -24.37
CA GLY A 60 -5.37 7.95 -25.19
C GLY A 60 -6.70 7.94 -24.44
N VAL A 61 -7.65 7.15 -24.94
CA VAL A 61 -9.04 7.10 -24.43
C VAL A 61 -9.14 6.33 -23.10
N ARG A 62 -8.05 5.68 -22.65
CA ARG A 62 -8.05 4.82 -21.46
C ARG A 62 -8.41 5.57 -20.17
N ILE A 63 -7.89 6.78 -19.97
CA ILE A 63 -8.23 7.59 -18.79
C ILE A 63 -9.70 8.01 -18.86
N SER A 64 -10.15 8.47 -20.02
CA SER A 64 -11.56 8.85 -20.20
C SER A 64 -12.49 7.65 -19.94
N ARG A 65 -12.15 6.47 -20.46
CA ARG A 65 -12.91 5.24 -20.23
C ARG A 65 -12.89 4.81 -18.76
N HIS A 66 -11.71 4.85 -18.13
CA HIS A 66 -11.57 4.57 -16.70
C HIS A 66 -12.49 5.44 -15.85
N LEU A 67 -12.49 6.76 -16.08
CA LEU A 67 -13.39 7.68 -15.38
C LEU A 67 -14.87 7.39 -15.67
N ALA A 68 -15.21 6.91 -16.87
CA ALA A 68 -16.58 6.52 -17.21
C ALA A 68 -17.03 5.26 -16.46
N GLU A 69 -16.18 4.22 -16.47
CA GLU A 69 -16.53 2.88 -16.01
C GLU A 69 -16.34 2.69 -14.50
N LYS A 70 -15.41 3.42 -13.89
CA LYS A 70 -15.07 3.28 -12.46
C LYS A 70 -15.66 4.38 -11.58
N HIS A 71 -15.97 5.54 -12.17
CA HIS A 71 -16.38 6.73 -11.43
C HIS A 71 -17.60 7.43 -12.05
N ASP A 72 -18.27 6.80 -13.02
CA ASP A 72 -19.49 7.29 -13.66
C ASP A 72 -19.42 8.75 -14.16
N VAL A 73 -18.23 9.21 -14.55
CA VAL A 73 -18.03 10.60 -14.96
C VAL A 73 -18.70 10.84 -16.33
N PRO A 74 -19.60 11.83 -16.46
CA PRO A 74 -20.29 12.11 -17.71
C PRO A 74 -19.35 12.53 -18.85
N LYS A 75 -19.75 12.24 -20.10
CA LYS A 75 -18.99 12.57 -21.32
C LYS A 75 -18.62 14.07 -21.44
N PRO A 76 -19.51 15.04 -21.09
CA PRO A 76 -19.17 16.47 -21.18
C PRO A 76 -17.98 16.86 -20.31
N GLN A 77 -17.87 16.32 -19.09
CA GLN A 77 -16.80 16.65 -18.15
C GLN A 77 -15.43 16.09 -18.62
N ARG A 78 -15.45 14.94 -19.29
CA ARG A 78 -14.24 14.29 -19.84
C ARG A 78 -13.81 14.80 -21.22
N ARG A 79 -14.60 15.66 -21.88
CA ARG A 79 -14.36 16.10 -23.25
C ARG A 79 -13.04 16.85 -23.38
N GLY A 80 -12.10 16.34 -24.17
CA GLY A 80 -10.78 16.96 -24.36
C GLY A 80 -9.75 16.62 -23.27
N LEU A 81 -10.09 15.77 -22.29
CA LEU A 81 -9.14 15.28 -21.29
C LEU A 81 -7.98 14.52 -21.93
N SER A 82 -8.26 13.64 -22.90
CA SER A 82 -7.23 12.88 -23.60
C SER A 82 -6.24 13.78 -24.36
N ALA A 83 -6.68 14.94 -24.87
CA ALA A 83 -5.78 15.89 -25.52
C ALA A 83 -4.89 16.59 -24.48
N LEU A 84 -5.46 17.01 -23.35
CA LEU A 84 -4.73 17.59 -22.23
C LEU A 84 -3.66 16.63 -21.69
N VAL A 85 -4.00 15.37 -21.44
CA VAL A 85 -3.03 14.40 -20.91
C VAL A 85 -1.93 14.10 -21.92
N LYS A 86 -2.25 14.04 -23.22
CA LYS A 86 -1.24 13.90 -24.27
C LYS A 86 -0.27 15.08 -24.29
N SER A 87 -0.75 16.32 -24.12
CA SER A 87 0.12 17.50 -24.11
C SER A 87 1.07 17.55 -22.91
N LEU A 88 0.82 16.78 -21.85
CA LEU A 88 1.71 16.68 -20.69
C LEU A 88 2.92 15.76 -20.91
N GLY A 89 2.93 14.97 -22.00
CA GLY A 89 4.08 14.11 -22.33
C GLY A 89 4.42 13.05 -21.26
N LEU A 90 3.43 12.60 -20.48
CA LEU A 90 3.66 11.65 -19.38
C LEU A 90 4.08 10.27 -19.90
N GLY A 91 5.04 9.64 -19.21
CA GLY A 91 5.49 8.26 -19.49
C GLY A 91 4.53 7.18 -18.98
N ASP A 92 4.79 5.90 -19.28
CA ASP A 92 4.03 4.82 -18.64
C ASP A 92 4.40 4.77 -17.14
N PRO A 93 3.42 4.76 -16.21
CA PRO A 93 3.71 4.64 -14.78
C PRO A 93 4.48 3.37 -14.40
N ASN A 94 4.50 2.37 -15.28
CA ASN A 94 5.27 1.15 -15.08
C ASN A 94 6.78 1.31 -15.32
N ASP A 95 7.18 2.35 -16.05
CA ASP A 95 8.58 2.65 -16.36
C ASP A 95 9.17 3.64 -15.35
N VAL A 96 8.33 4.21 -14.48
CA VAL A 96 8.72 5.11 -13.42
C VAL A 96 9.27 4.30 -12.24
N ALA A 97 10.45 4.69 -11.77
CA ALA A 97 11.09 4.06 -10.63
C ALA A 97 10.20 4.14 -9.36
N PRO A 98 10.12 3.08 -8.55
CA PRO A 98 9.52 3.15 -7.23
C PRO A 98 10.12 4.28 -6.39
N ARG A 99 9.32 4.91 -5.54
CA ARG A 99 9.84 5.91 -4.58
C ARG A 99 10.83 5.24 -3.61
N PRO A 100 11.78 5.99 -3.03
CA PRO A 100 12.63 5.50 -1.95
C PRO A 100 11.81 5.00 -0.75
N ASP A 101 12.34 3.97 -0.09
CA ASP A 101 11.76 3.44 1.14
C ASP A 101 11.85 4.42 2.29
N GLY A 102 10.91 4.31 3.23
CA GLY A 102 10.89 5.09 4.46
C GLY A 102 10.38 6.53 4.28
N LEU A 103 10.00 6.92 3.06
CA LEU A 103 9.31 8.18 2.84
C LEU A 103 7.87 8.12 3.36
N PRO A 104 7.30 9.27 3.76
CA PRO A 104 5.89 9.35 4.10
C PRO A 104 5.00 8.78 2.97
N PRO A 105 3.87 8.14 3.34
CA PRO A 105 2.92 7.65 2.36
C PRO A 105 2.52 8.75 1.38
N HIS A 106 2.54 8.43 0.09
CA HIS A 106 2.10 9.34 -0.95
C HIS A 106 0.58 9.56 -0.82
N GLU A 107 0.16 10.82 -0.72
CA GLU A 107 -1.23 11.21 -0.41
C GLU A 107 -2.28 10.66 -1.38
N ALA A 108 -1.95 10.60 -2.67
CA ALA A 108 -2.88 10.17 -3.72
C ALA A 108 -2.86 8.66 -4.01
N LEU A 109 -1.99 7.86 -3.35
CA LEU A 109 -1.84 6.43 -3.64
C LEU A 109 -2.39 5.57 -2.50
N ALA A 110 -2.96 4.42 -2.87
CA ALA A 110 -3.44 3.45 -1.91
C ALA A 110 -2.28 2.84 -1.11
N VAL A 111 -2.43 2.81 0.21
CA VAL A 111 -1.52 2.09 1.11
C VAL A 111 -2.07 0.69 1.35
N THR A 112 -1.26 -0.32 1.05
CA THR A 112 -1.63 -1.73 1.24
C THR A 112 -0.70 -2.38 2.24
N ARG A 113 -1.23 -3.15 3.20
CA ARG A 113 -0.38 -3.96 4.08
C ARG A 113 0.16 -5.15 3.31
N GLY A 114 1.44 -5.45 3.50
CA GLY A 114 2.06 -6.59 2.85
C GLY A 114 3.29 -7.11 3.55
N HIS A 115 4.16 -7.70 2.76
CA HIS A 115 5.30 -8.48 3.17
C HIS A 115 6.54 -8.02 2.40
N ALA A 116 7.66 -7.84 3.11
CA ALA A 116 8.97 -7.65 2.51
C ALA A 116 9.90 -8.81 2.91
N CYS A 117 10.63 -9.35 1.94
CA CYS A 117 11.62 -10.39 2.19
C CYS A 117 12.79 -9.81 3.00
N ARG A 118 13.32 -10.57 3.96
CA ARG A 118 14.51 -10.15 4.75
C ARG A 118 15.83 -10.40 4.03
N HIS A 119 15.81 -11.28 3.03
CA HIS A 119 17.00 -11.76 2.33
C HIS A 119 17.29 -11.01 1.04
N CYS A 120 16.29 -10.30 0.48
CA CYS A 120 16.43 -9.51 -0.74
C CYS A 120 15.35 -8.42 -0.82
N GLY A 121 15.39 -7.58 -1.86
CA GLY A 121 14.45 -6.47 -2.06
C GLY A 121 13.02 -6.85 -2.50
N TYR A 122 12.65 -8.14 -2.48
CA TYR A 122 11.33 -8.60 -2.93
C TYR A 122 10.21 -8.21 -1.95
N ARG A 123 9.08 -7.75 -2.49
CA ARG A 123 7.93 -7.25 -1.72
C ARG A 123 6.63 -7.62 -2.40
N THR A 124 5.60 -7.89 -1.61
CA THR A 124 4.27 -8.21 -2.15
C THR A 124 3.17 -8.01 -1.10
N ALA A 125 1.94 -7.75 -1.55
CA ALA A 125 0.76 -7.74 -0.69
C ALA A 125 0.17 -9.14 -0.44
N SER A 126 0.69 -10.20 -1.11
CA SER A 126 0.15 -11.56 -1.02
C SER A 126 1.05 -12.49 -0.22
N ASP A 127 0.46 -13.19 0.76
CA ASP A 127 1.13 -14.21 1.57
C ASP A 127 1.67 -15.36 0.68
N ASP A 128 0.83 -15.89 -0.21
CA ASP A 128 1.21 -16.96 -1.14
C ASP A 128 2.40 -16.58 -2.02
N LEU A 129 2.44 -15.32 -2.48
CA LEU A 129 3.52 -14.83 -3.33
C LEU A 129 4.83 -14.70 -2.56
N VAL A 130 4.81 -14.28 -1.29
CA VAL A 130 6.04 -14.20 -0.49
C VAL A 130 6.53 -15.59 -0.09
N CYS A 131 5.63 -16.51 0.30
CA CYS A 131 5.98 -17.89 0.60
C CYS A 131 6.61 -18.59 -0.61
N ARG A 132 6.00 -18.44 -1.80
CA ARG A 132 6.56 -18.98 -3.04
C ARG A 132 7.91 -18.37 -3.39
N HIS A 133 8.07 -17.06 -3.19
CA HIS A 133 9.34 -16.38 -3.41
C HIS A 133 10.44 -16.95 -2.50
N LEU A 134 10.18 -17.09 -1.19
CA LEU A 134 11.14 -17.64 -0.23
C LEU A 134 11.60 -19.06 -0.62
N SER A 135 10.66 -19.91 -1.03
CA SER A 135 10.99 -21.26 -1.46
C SER A 135 11.82 -21.30 -2.74
N LYS A 136 11.52 -20.43 -3.72
CA LYS A 136 12.22 -20.41 -5.02
C LYS A 136 13.56 -19.70 -4.99
N ALA A 137 13.64 -18.53 -4.36
CA ALA A 137 14.81 -17.67 -4.37
C ALA A 137 15.80 -17.99 -3.25
N HIS A 138 15.31 -18.51 -2.12
CA HIS A 138 16.12 -18.72 -0.92
C HIS A 138 16.10 -20.17 -0.42
N GLY A 139 15.37 -21.08 -1.08
CA GLY A 139 15.27 -22.49 -0.68
C GLY A 139 14.52 -22.69 0.66
N ILE A 140 13.90 -21.64 1.19
CA ILE A 140 13.20 -21.69 2.47
C ILE A 140 11.80 -22.25 2.22
N LYS A 141 11.61 -23.51 2.60
CA LYS A 141 10.32 -24.18 2.47
C LYS A 141 9.36 -23.65 3.51
N ASP A 142 8.13 -23.43 3.05
CA ASP A 142 7.01 -23.10 3.91
C ASP A 142 6.80 -24.21 4.94
N SER A 143 7.18 -23.93 6.18
CA SER A 143 6.90 -24.78 7.32
C SER A 143 5.63 -24.27 8.00
N ARG A 144 4.48 -24.34 7.32
CA ARG A 144 3.15 -24.02 7.90
C ARG A 144 2.87 -24.69 9.25
N LYS A 145 3.62 -25.74 9.59
CA LYS A 145 3.53 -26.46 10.87
C LYS A 145 4.32 -25.82 12.01
N ARG A 146 5.19 -24.85 11.75
CA ARG A 146 5.99 -24.15 12.77
C ARG A 146 5.48 -22.72 12.88
N ASP A 147 4.66 -22.46 13.88
CA ASP A 147 4.21 -21.10 14.20
C ASP A 147 5.41 -20.16 14.28
N GLY A 148 5.33 -19.03 13.56
CA GLY A 148 6.36 -18.01 13.57
C GLY A 148 7.48 -18.12 12.54
N TRP A 149 7.57 -19.17 11.71
CA TRP A 149 8.62 -19.27 10.68
C TRP A 149 8.65 -18.06 9.71
N GLN A 150 7.47 -17.49 9.42
CA GLN A 150 7.33 -16.28 8.61
C GLN A 150 8.02 -15.06 9.26
N ARG A 151 8.05 -14.97 10.60
CA ARG A 151 8.69 -13.84 11.31
C ARG A 151 10.20 -13.87 11.16
N ASP A 152 10.80 -15.02 10.87
CA ASP A 152 12.26 -15.14 10.75
C ASP A 152 12.75 -14.68 9.37
N HIS A 153 11.89 -14.71 8.36
CA HIS A 153 12.26 -14.51 6.96
C HIS A 153 11.54 -13.36 6.26
N ILE A 154 10.52 -12.80 6.90
CA ILE A 154 9.64 -11.78 6.34
C ILE A 154 9.46 -10.63 7.34
N HIS A 155 9.41 -9.41 6.82
CA HIS A 155 8.80 -8.28 7.51
C HIS A 155 7.33 -8.23 7.13
N SER A 156 6.46 -8.73 8.02
CA SER A 156 5.00 -8.70 7.83
C SER A 156 4.40 -7.39 8.31
N GLY A 157 3.29 -6.99 7.68
CA GLY A 157 2.54 -5.80 8.06
C GLY A 157 3.20 -4.48 7.64
N VAL A 158 4.19 -4.53 6.74
CA VAL A 158 4.80 -3.33 6.16
C VAL A 158 3.77 -2.58 5.30
N LEU A 159 3.87 -1.25 5.29
CA LEU A 159 3.01 -0.41 4.47
C LEU A 159 3.61 -0.30 3.07
N LEU A 160 2.95 -0.88 2.08
CA LEU A 160 3.39 -0.89 0.69
C LEU A 160 2.58 0.10 -0.14
N GLN A 161 3.26 0.80 -1.04
CA GLN A 161 2.65 1.60 -2.10
C GLN A 161 3.33 1.27 -3.44
N SER A 162 2.60 1.50 -4.53
CA SER A 162 3.07 1.28 -5.89
C SER A 162 2.44 2.27 -6.85
N TRP A 163 3.12 2.60 -7.95
CA TRP A 163 2.55 3.42 -9.01
C TRP A 163 1.41 2.68 -9.72
N SER A 164 1.62 1.41 -10.06
CA SER A 164 0.65 0.59 -10.77
C SER A 164 -0.34 -0.09 -9.82
N GLN A 165 -1.50 -0.47 -10.34
CA GLN A 165 -2.41 -1.38 -9.66
C GLN A 165 -1.70 -2.69 -9.26
N ASN A 166 -1.90 -3.16 -8.03
CA ASN A 166 -1.35 -4.41 -7.48
C ASN A 166 0.18 -4.56 -7.57
N GLY A 167 0.93 -3.44 -7.63
CA GLY A 167 2.39 -3.46 -7.62
C GLY A 167 3.03 -4.30 -8.72
N ALA A 168 2.44 -4.32 -9.92
CA ALA A 168 2.95 -5.06 -11.08
C ALA A 168 4.43 -4.77 -11.40
N ARG A 169 4.94 -3.60 -10.99
CA ARG A 169 6.34 -3.17 -11.18
C ARG A 169 7.13 -3.01 -9.89
N GLY A 170 6.58 -3.55 -8.80
CA GLY A 170 7.18 -3.49 -7.48
C GLY A 170 6.47 -2.50 -6.55
N TYR A 171 6.89 -2.59 -5.30
CA TYR A 171 6.41 -1.78 -4.20
C TYR A 171 7.58 -1.05 -3.57
N TRP A 172 7.31 0.08 -2.93
CA TRP A 172 8.18 0.66 -1.92
C TRP A 172 7.50 0.58 -0.55
N ILE A 173 8.30 0.62 0.51
CA ILE A 173 7.82 0.64 1.89
C ILE A 173 7.64 2.10 2.30
N ALA A 174 6.40 2.50 2.56
CA ALA A 174 6.09 3.79 3.13
C ALA A 174 6.35 3.80 4.64
N GLN A 175 6.68 4.96 5.18
CA GLN A 175 6.84 5.17 6.60
C GLN A 175 5.54 4.84 7.34
N SER A 176 5.62 3.99 8.36
CA SER A 176 4.55 3.91 9.35
C SER A 176 4.48 5.23 10.08
N ALA A 177 3.31 5.87 10.10
CA ALA A 177 3.03 6.99 10.99
C ALA A 177 3.01 6.45 12.43
N THR A 178 4.18 6.13 12.97
CA THR A 178 4.38 6.05 14.41
C THR A 178 4.32 7.48 14.91
N PRO A 179 3.36 7.87 15.76
CA PRO A 179 3.42 9.15 16.42
C PRO A 179 4.71 9.15 17.26
N VAL A 180 5.74 9.82 16.76
CA VAL A 180 6.93 10.16 17.53
C VAL A 180 6.52 11.26 18.50
N SER A 181 5.82 10.88 19.56
CA SER A 181 5.87 11.66 20.78
C SER A 181 7.30 11.53 21.30
N THR A 182 8.09 12.57 21.15
CA THR A 182 8.52 13.45 22.25
C THR A 182 9.81 14.15 21.84
N THR A 183 9.68 15.43 21.49
CA THR A 183 10.76 16.40 21.64
C THR A 183 11.08 16.52 23.12
N THR A 184 12.28 16.12 23.55
CA THR A 184 12.88 16.62 24.79
C THR A 184 14.38 16.81 24.54
N PRO A 185 14.96 17.98 24.89
CA PRO A 185 16.35 18.30 24.61
C PRO A 185 17.33 17.42 25.40
N PRO A 186 18.62 17.38 25.00
CA PRO A 186 19.51 16.30 25.36
C PRO A 186 20.16 16.45 26.74
N ARG A 187 20.27 15.28 27.38
CA ARG A 187 21.40 14.79 28.18
C ARG A 187 21.55 15.35 29.59
N GLU A 188 21.13 14.55 30.57
CA GLU A 188 22.05 14.03 31.58
C GLU A 188 21.83 12.52 31.81
N THR A 189 22.98 11.86 31.82
CA THR A 189 23.38 10.47 31.99
C THR A 189 22.50 9.59 32.89
N GLY A 190 22.02 8.46 32.35
CA GLY A 190 21.50 7.33 33.13
C GLY A 190 20.77 6.30 32.25
N THR A 191 21.42 5.19 31.93
CA THR A 191 20.77 3.93 31.49
C THR A 191 19.59 3.58 32.40
N PRO A 192 18.43 3.11 31.87
CA PRO A 192 18.25 1.68 31.51
C PRO A 192 17.31 1.48 30.29
N GLY A 193 17.30 0.35 29.58
CA GLY A 193 16.72 -0.93 30.00
C GLY A 193 15.32 -1.10 29.41
N MET A 194 15.11 -2.22 28.72
CA MET A 194 14.17 -2.38 27.61
C MET A 194 12.75 -2.83 27.99
N ASP A 195 12.15 -2.32 29.08
CA ASP A 195 10.85 -2.82 29.57
C ASP A 195 9.83 -1.70 29.85
N GLY A 196 9.19 -1.20 28.79
CA GLY A 196 8.17 -0.15 28.85
C GLY A 196 6.73 -0.63 29.07
N ALA A 197 6.49 -1.66 29.89
CA ALA A 197 5.15 -1.98 30.37
C ALA A 197 5.03 -1.54 31.83
N SER A 198 4.13 -0.58 32.10
CA SER A 198 3.86 -0.10 33.46
C SER A 198 3.54 -1.27 34.39
N ALA A 199 3.92 -1.16 35.66
CA ALA A 199 3.66 -2.22 36.64
C ALA A 199 2.17 -2.62 36.69
N ALA A 200 1.28 -1.65 36.47
CA ALA A 200 -0.16 -1.87 36.35
C ALA A 200 -0.53 -2.73 35.13
N GLN A 201 0.08 -2.48 33.96
CA GLN A 201 -0.15 -3.27 32.74
C GLN A 201 0.29 -4.73 32.94
N ARG A 202 1.45 -4.94 33.59
CA ARG A 202 1.97 -6.29 33.90
C ARG A 202 1.08 -7.03 34.90
N ALA A 203 0.60 -6.33 35.92
CA ALA A 203 -0.32 -6.91 36.91
C ALA A 203 -1.66 -7.32 36.28
N LEU A 204 -2.21 -6.50 35.37
CA LEU A 204 -3.45 -6.80 34.67
C LEU A 204 -3.33 -8.04 33.77
N LEU A 205 -2.22 -8.15 33.03
CA LEU A 205 -1.94 -9.32 32.18
C LEU A 205 -1.76 -10.60 32.99
N ALA A 206 -1.05 -10.54 34.12
CA ALA A 206 -0.88 -11.68 35.01
C ALA A 206 -2.23 -12.14 35.60
N ALA A 207 -3.06 -11.19 36.07
CA ALA A 207 -4.38 -11.50 36.59
C ALA A 207 -5.31 -12.13 35.55
N ALA A 208 -5.28 -11.64 34.30
CA ALA A 208 -6.05 -12.22 33.20
C ALA A 208 -5.61 -13.66 32.89
N HIS A 209 -4.30 -13.91 32.86
CA HIS A 209 -3.74 -15.24 32.62
C HIS A 209 -4.10 -16.23 33.74
N ASP A 210 -4.04 -15.80 35.01
CA ASP A 210 -4.40 -16.66 36.15
C ASP A 210 -5.89 -17.00 36.18
N ALA A 211 -6.75 -16.05 35.82
CA ALA A 211 -8.19 -16.28 35.68
C ALA A 211 -8.48 -17.33 34.60
N GLU A 212 -7.81 -17.26 33.45
CA GLU A 212 -7.97 -18.22 32.35
C GLU A 212 -7.49 -19.62 32.76
N ARG A 213 -6.36 -19.72 33.48
CA ARG A 213 -5.90 -21.00 34.05
C ARG A 213 -6.87 -21.58 35.07
N ALA A 214 -7.50 -20.76 35.90
CA ALA A 214 -8.49 -21.20 36.87
C ALA A 214 -9.77 -21.72 36.18
N GLN A 215 -10.21 -21.06 35.10
CA GLN A 215 -11.34 -21.50 34.27
C GLN A 215 -11.06 -22.83 33.55
N LEU A 216 -9.86 -23.01 33.01
CA LEU A 216 -9.47 -24.28 32.39
C LEU A 216 -9.40 -25.42 33.43
N ALA A 217 -8.89 -25.14 34.63
CA ALA A 217 -8.82 -26.11 35.71
C ALA A 217 -10.20 -26.45 36.34
N SER A 218 -11.19 -25.56 36.23
CA SER A 218 -12.56 -25.83 36.67
C SER A 218 -13.38 -26.55 35.58
N GLY A 219 -13.18 -26.21 34.30
CA GLY A 219 -13.80 -26.89 33.16
C GLY A 219 -13.41 -28.36 33.03
N VAL A 220 -12.13 -28.69 33.26
CA VAL A 220 -11.64 -30.08 33.26
C VAL A 220 -12.26 -30.93 34.39
N ARG A 221 -12.65 -30.29 35.52
CA ARG A 221 -13.35 -30.96 36.63
C ARG A 221 -14.84 -31.19 36.33
N ALA A 222 -15.49 -30.30 35.59
CA ALA A 222 -16.89 -30.50 35.19
C ALA A 222 -17.04 -31.63 34.14
N THR A 223 -16.08 -31.78 33.23
CA THR A 223 -16.08 -32.86 32.22
C THR A 223 -15.73 -34.24 32.79
N ALA A 224 -14.94 -34.30 33.86
CA ALA A 224 -14.56 -35.55 34.52
C ALA A 224 -15.70 -36.14 35.39
N THR A 225 -16.58 -35.30 35.96
CA THR A 225 -17.73 -35.78 36.75
C THR A 225 -18.91 -36.19 35.86
N ALA A 226 -19.03 -35.64 34.65
CA ALA A 226 -20.10 -35.96 33.71
C ALA A 226 -19.89 -37.29 32.94
N THR A 227 -18.68 -37.85 32.94
CA THR A 227 -18.34 -39.08 32.20
C THR A 227 -18.57 -40.37 32.99
N ALA A 228 -18.98 -40.30 34.27
CA ALA A 228 -19.20 -41.49 35.09
C ALA A 228 -20.64 -42.07 35.02
N THR A 229 -21.61 -41.36 34.44
CA THR A 229 -23.01 -41.82 34.44
C THR A 229 -23.80 -41.37 33.20
N ALA A 230 -23.57 -41.97 32.03
CA ALA A 230 -24.54 -41.97 30.93
C ALA A 230 -24.18 -43.00 29.86
N THR A 231 -24.54 -44.26 30.09
CA THR A 231 -24.76 -45.22 28.98
C THR A 231 -26.15 -44.95 28.44
N GLY A 232 -26.26 -44.17 27.36
CA GLY A 232 -27.51 -43.81 26.69
C GLY A 232 -27.25 -43.38 25.24
N PRO A 233 -28.24 -43.50 24.34
CA PRO A 233 -28.02 -43.37 22.91
C PRO A 233 -27.56 -41.96 22.54
N VAL A 234 -26.65 -41.89 21.56
CA VAL A 234 -26.04 -40.68 21.01
C VAL A 234 -27.07 -39.55 20.81
N ASP A 235 -26.88 -38.50 21.61
CA ASP A 235 -27.70 -37.30 21.61
C ASP A 235 -27.52 -36.51 20.30
N VAL A 236 -28.64 -36.27 19.63
CA VAL A 236 -28.76 -35.50 18.37
C VAL A 236 -28.34 -34.03 18.53
N ALA A 237 -28.02 -33.58 19.74
CA ALA A 237 -27.60 -32.21 20.05
C ALA A 237 -26.19 -31.82 19.52
N PHE A 238 -25.40 -32.75 18.96
CA PHE A 238 -24.09 -32.43 18.34
C PHE A 238 -24.13 -32.13 16.83
N GLN A 239 -25.30 -32.14 16.19
CA GLN A 239 -25.40 -31.74 14.78
C GLN A 239 -25.53 -30.22 14.65
N THR A 240 -24.42 -29.54 14.40
CA THR A 240 -24.44 -28.13 14.01
C THR A 240 -25.08 -27.99 12.62
N GLY A 241 -25.87 -26.93 12.39
CA GLY A 241 -26.69 -26.74 11.17
C GLY A 241 -25.91 -26.66 9.85
N TRP A 242 -24.59 -26.77 9.86
CA TRP A 242 -23.74 -26.91 8.68
C TRP A 242 -23.63 -28.38 8.20
N MET A 243 -23.59 -29.34 9.12
CA MET A 243 -23.53 -30.78 8.78
C MET A 243 -24.79 -31.25 8.05
N ARG A 244 -25.98 -30.83 8.52
CA ARG A 244 -27.26 -31.14 7.84
C ARG A 244 -27.37 -30.60 6.41
N ARG A 245 -26.61 -29.56 6.06
CA ARG A 245 -26.67 -28.90 4.75
C ARG A 245 -25.77 -29.53 3.69
N THR A 246 -24.81 -30.34 4.10
CA THR A 246 -23.77 -30.87 3.20
C THR A 246 -23.89 -32.36 2.94
N GLY A 247 -24.89 -33.04 3.54
CA GLY A 247 -25.25 -34.42 3.19
C GLY A 247 -24.13 -35.43 3.45
N TRP A 248 -23.32 -35.22 4.50
CA TRP A 248 -22.37 -36.21 4.99
C TRP A 248 -23.04 -37.00 6.11
N ASP A 249 -23.94 -37.90 5.72
CA ASP A 249 -24.31 -39.04 6.55
C ASP A 249 -23.64 -40.28 5.92
N LEU A 250 -22.88 -41.02 6.74
CA LEU A 250 -22.30 -42.33 6.40
C LEU A 250 -23.40 -43.40 6.39
#